data_AF-A0AAW2Z904-F1
#
_entry.id   AF-A0AAW2Z904-F1
#
_cell.length_a   1.000
_cell.length_b   1.000
_cell.length_c   1.000
_cell.angle_alpha   90.00
_cell.angle_beta   90.00
_cell.angle_gamma   90.00
#
_symmetry.space_group_name_H-M   'P 1'
#
loop_
_entity.id
_entity.type
_entity.pdbx_description
1 polymer ?
#
loop_
_entity_poly.entity_id
_entity_poly.type
_entity_poly.pdbx_seq_one_letter_code
_entity_poly.pdbx_strand_id
1 'polypeptide(L)'
;MGKDKKGSSTSKEATISVDPRFLRFEHSKIRPKFSDQKSVKQTLQDILDKKVMVKDLPTITVVPISNSDKHYCSLNNRRCWVYKQLREAGFLETVEVRFKPAQDSRRLKDKYTLEKCSDVATFMKERAVEKSTEQNEDGEEEQEC
;
A
#
# COMPACT_ATOMS: atom_id res chain seq x y z
N MET A 1 11.13 -44.30 -23.11
CA MET A 1 10.61 -42.92 -23.19
C MET A 1 10.31 -42.41 -21.79
N GLY A 2 11.24 -41.68 -21.17
CA GLY A 2 10.93 -40.90 -19.97
C GLY A 2 10.16 -39.62 -20.36
N LYS A 3 9.25 -39.16 -19.51
CA LYS A 3 8.63 -37.83 -19.62
C LYS A 3 8.98 -37.04 -18.36
N ASP A 4 10.04 -36.25 -18.44
CA ASP A 4 10.52 -35.43 -17.32
C ASP A 4 9.45 -34.43 -16.89
N LYS A 5 9.00 -34.56 -15.64
CA LYS A 5 8.06 -33.63 -15.03
C LYS A 5 8.77 -32.30 -14.79
N LYS A 6 8.53 -31.33 -15.68
CA LYS A 6 9.04 -29.96 -15.55
C LYS A 6 8.56 -29.35 -14.24
N GLY A 7 9.43 -29.35 -13.23
CA GLY A 7 9.10 -28.93 -11.87
C GLY A 7 8.62 -27.48 -11.82
N SER A 8 7.48 -27.26 -11.17
CA SER A 8 7.02 -25.90 -10.86
C SER A 8 7.93 -25.33 -9.78
N SER A 9 8.87 -24.46 -10.18
CA SER A 9 9.86 -23.87 -9.28
C SER A 9 9.22 -22.82 -8.38
N THR A 10 8.66 -23.27 -7.24
CA THR A 10 8.10 -22.41 -6.20
C THR A 10 9.19 -21.48 -5.67
N SER A 11 9.21 -20.25 -6.20
CA SER A 11 10.18 -19.23 -5.81
C SER A 11 9.89 -18.83 -4.36
N LYS A 12 10.82 -19.09 -3.44
CA LYS A 12 10.71 -18.57 -2.07
C LYS A 12 10.65 -17.04 -2.14
N GLU A 13 9.64 -16.43 -1.51
CA GLU A 13 9.64 -14.98 -1.31
C GLU A 13 10.83 -14.64 -0.40
N ALA A 14 11.78 -13.87 -0.91
CA ALA A 14 12.86 -13.31 -0.11
C ALA A 14 12.36 -12.06 0.60
N THR A 15 12.83 -11.78 1.81
CA THR A 15 12.70 -10.45 2.42
C THR A 15 14.02 -9.69 2.31
N ILE A 16 13.91 -8.37 2.16
CA ILE A 16 15.03 -7.43 2.07
C ILE A 16 14.73 -6.20 2.92
N SER A 17 15.78 -5.54 3.43
CA SER A 17 15.65 -4.25 4.13
C SER A 17 15.91 -3.10 3.16
N VAL A 18 15.03 -2.10 3.13
CA VAL A 18 15.06 -1.00 2.14
C VAL A 18 14.79 0.35 2.83
N ASP A 19 15.58 1.38 2.55
CA ASP A 19 15.25 2.77 2.92
C ASP A 19 13.98 3.20 2.16
N PRO A 20 12.89 3.64 2.84
CA PRO A 20 11.67 4.07 2.18
C PRO A 20 11.85 5.14 1.08
N ARG A 21 12.93 5.91 1.09
CA ARG A 21 13.28 6.86 0.01
C ARG A 21 13.49 6.18 -1.35
N PHE A 22 13.93 4.92 -1.37
CA PHE A 22 14.09 4.13 -2.60
C PHE A 22 12.80 3.42 -3.06
N LEU A 23 11.72 3.50 -2.27
CA LEU A 23 10.41 2.97 -2.65
C LEU A 23 9.66 3.98 -3.52
N ARG A 24 9.17 3.50 -4.66
CA ARG A 24 8.27 4.21 -5.56
C ARG A 24 6.85 3.66 -5.46
N PHE A 25 5.88 4.52 -5.74
CA PHE A 25 4.47 4.16 -5.85
C PHE A 25 4.16 3.66 -7.26
N GLU A 26 3.32 2.63 -7.38
CA GLU A 26 2.78 2.21 -8.68
C GLU A 26 1.91 3.32 -9.31
N HIS A 27 1.26 4.15 -8.48
CA HIS A 27 0.42 5.28 -8.89
C HIS A 27 0.58 6.48 -7.94
N SER A 28 0.66 7.70 -8.48
CA SER A 28 0.74 8.97 -7.73
C SER A 28 -0.53 9.36 -6.94
N LYS A 29 -1.58 8.53 -7.00
CA LYS A 29 -2.87 8.73 -6.32
C LYS A 29 -3.20 7.54 -5.43
N ILE A 30 -3.45 7.80 -4.15
CA ILE A 30 -3.79 6.79 -3.13
C ILE A 30 -5.14 7.07 -2.47
N ARG A 31 -5.88 6.03 -2.11
CA ARG A 31 -7.11 6.19 -1.30
C ARG A 31 -6.73 6.49 0.16
N PRO A 32 -7.48 7.37 0.87
CA PRO A 32 -7.16 7.77 2.25
C PRO A 32 -7.47 6.70 3.31
N LYS A 33 -8.15 5.60 2.93
CA LYS A 33 -8.46 4.47 3.81
C LYS A 33 -7.83 3.18 3.30
N PHE A 34 -7.46 2.29 4.23
CA PHE A 34 -7.09 0.90 3.97
C PHE A 34 -8.31 0.05 3.58
N SER A 35 -8.12 -1.24 3.30
CA SER A 35 -9.23 -2.13 2.91
C SER A 35 -10.11 -2.56 4.09
N ASP A 36 -9.60 -2.41 5.32
CA ASP A 36 -10.32 -2.52 6.59
C ASP A 36 -10.83 -1.15 7.07
N GLN A 37 -11.07 -0.22 6.14
CA GLN A 37 -11.60 1.14 6.34
C GLN A 37 -10.78 2.09 7.23
N LYS A 38 -9.74 1.62 7.94
CA LYS A 38 -8.85 2.46 8.75
C LYS A 38 -8.20 3.57 7.93
N SER A 39 -8.11 4.78 8.48
CA SER A 39 -7.48 5.93 7.82
C SER A 39 -5.96 5.76 7.74
N VAL A 40 -5.39 5.95 6.54
CA VAL A 40 -3.94 5.89 6.29
C VAL A 40 -3.20 6.98 7.07
N LYS A 41 -3.81 8.16 7.25
CA LYS A 41 -3.29 9.22 8.10
C LYS A 41 -3.38 8.87 9.59
N GLN A 42 -4.48 8.22 10.01
CA GLN A 42 -4.62 7.81 11.42
C GLN A 42 -3.56 6.77 11.78
N THR A 43 -3.33 5.76 10.94
CA THR A 43 -2.28 4.76 11.17
C THR A 43 -0.86 5.35 11.20
N LEU A 44 -0.59 6.45 10.47
CA LEU A 44 0.67 7.19 10.64
C LEU A 44 0.72 7.82 12.05
N GLN A 45 -0.33 8.51 12.47
CA GLN A 45 -0.41 9.13 13.80
C GLN A 45 -0.32 8.09 14.92
N ASP A 46 -1.00 6.94 14.80
CA ASP A 46 -0.96 5.86 15.79
C ASP A 46 0.45 5.29 15.99
N ILE A 47 1.30 5.36 14.97
CA ILE A 47 2.71 4.93 15.06
C ILE A 47 3.58 6.02 15.69
N LEU A 48 3.35 7.30 15.36
CA LEU A 48 4.03 8.44 16.00
C LEU A 48 3.69 8.51 17.50
N ASP A 49 2.42 8.24 17.84
CA ASP A 49 1.87 8.12 19.20
C ASP A 49 2.31 6.83 19.91
N LYS A 50 3.03 5.92 19.23
CA LYS A 50 3.48 4.60 19.72
C LYS A 50 2.35 3.64 20.14
N LYS A 51 1.11 3.87 19.69
CA LYS A 51 -0.04 2.98 19.86
C LYS A 51 0.06 1.70 19.00
N VAL A 52 0.80 1.79 17.90
CA VAL A 52 1.08 0.70 16.94
C VAL A 52 2.56 0.76 16.56
N MET A 53 3.24 -0.39 16.42
CA MET A 53 4.62 -0.43 15.93
C MET A 53 4.65 -0.68 14.42
N VAL A 54 5.70 -0.21 13.73
CA VAL A 54 5.87 -0.38 12.27
C VAL A 54 5.83 -1.85 11.85
N LYS A 55 6.36 -2.75 12.69
CA LYS A 55 6.37 -4.21 12.50
C LYS A 55 4.97 -4.86 12.56
N ASP A 56 3.99 -4.18 13.16
CA ASP A 56 2.61 -4.67 13.28
C ASP A 56 1.81 -4.39 12.00
N LEU A 57 2.35 -3.57 11.08
CA LEU A 57 1.77 -3.35 9.75
C LEU A 57 2.08 -4.52 8.81
N PRO A 58 1.09 -5.15 8.15
CA PRO A 58 1.35 -6.31 7.31
C PRO A 58 2.29 -5.99 6.12
N THR A 59 3.42 -6.70 6.09
CA THR A 59 4.58 -6.52 5.20
C THR A 59 4.20 -6.30 3.74
N ILE A 60 4.70 -5.22 3.14
CA ILE A 60 4.48 -4.93 1.72
C ILE A 60 5.32 -5.85 0.82
N THR A 61 4.82 -6.09 -0.39
CA THR A 61 5.60 -6.69 -1.48
C THR A 61 6.10 -5.59 -2.40
N VAL A 62 7.34 -5.72 -2.86
CA VAL A 62 7.98 -4.80 -3.81
C VAL A 62 8.53 -5.57 -5.02
N VAL A 63 8.66 -4.89 -6.15
CA VAL A 63 9.31 -5.40 -7.37
C VAL A 63 10.44 -4.45 -7.79
N PRO A 64 11.55 -4.93 -8.38
CA PRO A 64 12.63 -4.07 -8.84
C PRO A 64 12.17 -3.20 -10.01
N ILE A 65 12.75 -2.00 -10.15
CA ILE A 65 12.49 -1.09 -11.27
C ILE A 65 13.47 -1.39 -12.41
N SER A 66 12.93 -1.64 -13.61
CA SER A 66 13.65 -2.20 -14.76
C SER A 66 14.81 -1.35 -15.28
N ASN A 67 14.83 -0.06 -14.96
CA ASN A 67 15.87 0.90 -15.33
C ASN A 67 16.55 1.54 -14.11
N SER A 68 16.56 0.87 -12.94
CA SER A 68 17.27 1.35 -11.75
C SER A 68 17.47 0.27 -10.68
N ASP A 69 18.71 -0.21 -10.52
CA ASP A 69 19.09 -1.24 -9.54
C ASP A 69 18.83 -0.85 -8.07
N LYS A 70 18.72 0.46 -7.78
CA LYS A 70 18.53 1.00 -6.43
C LYS A 70 17.07 1.18 -6.00
N HIS A 71 16.10 1.10 -6.92
CA HIS A 71 14.70 1.48 -6.62
C HIS A 71 13.73 0.31 -6.82
N TYR A 72 12.67 0.32 -6.01
CA TYR A 72 11.64 -0.73 -6.04
C TYR A 72 10.25 -0.10 -6.12
N CYS A 73 9.37 -0.64 -6.96
CA CYS A 73 7.95 -0.28 -6.96
C CYS A 73 7.23 -1.06 -5.87
N SER A 74 6.52 -0.36 -4.97
CA SER A 74 5.63 -0.99 -4.00
C SER A 74 4.35 -1.46 -4.68
N LEU A 75 3.88 -2.66 -4.30
CA LEU A 75 2.55 -3.15 -4.64
C LEU A 75 1.49 -2.77 -3.59
N ASN A 76 1.83 -1.90 -2.62
CA ASN A 76 0.90 -1.37 -1.62
C ASN A 76 1.20 0.10 -1.31
N ASN A 77 0.81 0.96 -2.25
CA ASN A 77 1.05 2.41 -2.19
C ASN A 77 0.57 3.08 -0.89
N ARG A 78 -0.48 2.55 -0.24
CA ARG A 78 -0.99 3.10 1.03
C ARG A 78 -0.02 2.90 2.20
N ARG A 79 0.59 1.70 2.34
CA ARG A 79 1.63 1.46 3.36
C ARG A 79 2.98 2.07 3.00
N CYS A 80 3.33 2.06 1.71
CA CYS A 80 4.50 2.76 1.19
C CYS A 80 4.50 4.24 1.61
N TRP A 81 3.34 4.90 1.57
CA TRP A 81 3.21 6.31 1.98
C TRP A 81 3.51 6.50 3.47
N VAL A 82 2.95 5.64 4.34
CA VAL A 82 3.24 5.67 5.78
C VAL A 82 4.74 5.48 6.04
N TYR A 83 5.40 4.54 5.36
CA TYR A 83 6.85 4.33 5.53
C TYR A 83 7.68 5.53 5.05
N LYS A 84 7.30 6.21 3.95
CA LYS A 84 8.00 7.43 3.51
C LYS A 84 7.81 8.57 4.50
N GLN A 85 6.60 8.80 5.02
CA GLN A 85 6.40 9.82 6.07
C GLN A 85 7.17 9.51 7.37
N LEU A 86 7.26 8.24 7.78
CA LEU A 86 8.06 7.86 8.96
C LEU A 86 9.57 8.05 8.73
N ARG A 87 10.07 7.86 7.50
CA ARG A 87 11.47 8.13 7.11
C ARG A 87 11.78 9.62 6.97
N GLU A 88 10.80 10.43 6.59
CA GLU A 88 10.89 11.90 6.59
C GLU A 88 10.88 12.45 8.03
N ALA A 89 10.06 11.88 8.92
CA ALA A 89 9.98 12.26 10.33
C ALA A 89 11.11 11.69 11.21
N GLY A 90 11.99 10.84 10.67
CA GLY A 90 13.12 10.23 11.41
C GLY A 90 12.76 9.04 12.33
N PHE A 91 11.54 8.53 12.27
CA PHE A 91 11.06 7.39 13.08
C PHE A 91 11.40 6.01 12.48
N LEU A 92 11.89 5.99 11.24
CA LEU A 92 12.18 4.77 10.49
C LEU A 92 13.39 5.01 9.59
N GLU A 93 14.33 4.07 9.55
CA GLU A 93 15.50 4.14 8.67
C GLU A 93 15.33 3.24 7.44
N THR A 94 15.07 1.98 7.70
CA THR A 94 14.83 0.94 6.71
C THR A 94 13.62 0.11 7.11
N VAL A 95 12.87 -0.40 6.14
CA VAL A 95 11.73 -1.28 6.35
C VAL A 95 11.96 -2.63 5.69
N GLU A 96 11.60 -3.72 6.37
CA GLU A 96 11.61 -5.06 5.79
C GLU A 96 10.44 -5.23 4.82
N VAL A 97 10.73 -5.68 3.60
CA VAL A 97 9.75 -5.86 2.52
C VAL A 97 9.94 -7.22 1.85
N ARG A 98 8.85 -7.81 1.35
CA ARG A 98 8.91 -9.01 0.50
C ARG A 98 9.37 -8.62 -0.89
N PHE A 99 10.55 -9.08 -1.29
CA PHE A 99 11.07 -8.91 -2.63
C PHE A 99 10.47 -9.96 -3.56
N LYS A 100 9.67 -9.50 -4.53
CA LYS A 100 9.24 -10.31 -5.66
C LYS A 100 10.15 -9.99 -6.86
N PRO A 101 10.99 -10.93 -7.32
CA PRO A 101 11.79 -10.70 -8.52
C PRO A 101 10.88 -10.42 -9.72
N ALA A 102 11.30 -9.52 -10.61
CA ALA A 102 10.58 -9.28 -11.84
C ALA A 102 10.59 -10.54 -12.70
N GLN A 103 9.40 -11.02 -13.09
CA GLN A 103 9.30 -12.13 -14.05
C GLN A 103 9.68 -11.59 -15.43
N ASP A 104 10.42 -12.38 -16.20
CA ASP A 104 11.15 -11.96 -17.41
C ASP A 104 10.26 -11.67 -18.65
N SER A 105 8.98 -11.38 -18.42
CA SER A 105 8.06 -10.91 -19.46
C SER A 105 8.34 -9.44 -19.77
N ARG A 106 8.56 -9.12 -21.04
CA ARG A 106 8.71 -7.75 -21.56
C ARG A 106 7.63 -6.79 -21.01
N ARG A 107 6.37 -7.25 -20.95
CA ARG A 107 5.23 -6.48 -20.38
C ARG A 107 5.43 -6.06 -18.92
N LEU A 108 6.14 -6.84 -18.10
CA LEU A 108 6.45 -6.48 -16.72
C LEU A 108 7.61 -5.47 -16.66
N LYS A 109 8.63 -5.66 -17.50
CA LYS A 109 9.75 -4.73 -17.61
C LYS A 109 9.28 -3.34 -18.02
N ASP A 110 8.41 -3.27 -19.03
CA ASP A 110 7.80 -2.04 -19.52
C ASP A 110 6.83 -1.39 -18.52
N LYS A 111 6.34 -2.12 -17.51
CA LYS A 111 5.39 -1.59 -16.51
C LYS A 111 6.09 -0.82 -15.40
N TYR A 112 7.19 -1.35 -14.86
CA TYR A 112 7.86 -0.83 -13.68
C TYR A 112 9.15 -0.08 -14.06
N THR A 113 9.02 1.15 -14.56
CA THR A 113 10.14 2.08 -14.85
C THR A 113 10.09 3.31 -13.94
N LEU A 114 11.23 3.99 -13.74
CA LEU A 114 11.30 5.22 -12.93
C LEU A 114 10.34 6.34 -13.39
N GLU A 115 9.96 6.35 -14.67
CA GLU A 115 9.05 7.35 -15.26
C GLU A 115 7.58 7.05 -14.94
N LYS A 116 7.24 5.76 -14.77
CA LYS A 116 5.88 5.29 -14.48
C LYS A 116 5.64 5.16 -12.98
N CYS A 117 6.65 4.74 -12.23
CA CYS A 117 6.61 4.56 -10.79
C CYS A 117 6.90 5.89 -10.06
N SER A 118 5.84 6.51 -9.56
CA SER A 118 5.86 7.85 -8.98
C SER A 118 6.69 7.90 -7.69
N ASP A 119 7.46 8.97 -7.45
CA ASP A 119 8.20 9.10 -6.18
C ASP A 119 7.35 9.63 -5.03
N VAL A 120 6.40 10.51 -5.35
CA VAL A 120 5.44 11.13 -4.42
C VAL A 120 4.03 10.64 -4.74
N ALA A 121 3.21 10.45 -3.70
CA ALA A 121 1.79 10.14 -3.82
C ALA A 121 0.93 11.19 -3.09
N THR A 122 -0.27 11.42 -3.62
CA THR A 122 -1.25 12.35 -3.06
C THR A 122 -2.57 11.61 -2.84
N PHE A 123 -3.31 12.00 -1.80
CA PHE A 123 -4.61 11.40 -1.53
C PHE A 123 -5.65 11.78 -2.59
N MET A 124 -6.43 10.80 -3.02
CA MET A 124 -7.67 11.02 -3.76
C MET A 124 -8.65 11.74 -2.83
N LYS A 125 -9.36 12.76 -3.34
CA LYS A 125 -10.55 13.27 -2.66
C LYS A 125 -11.56 12.12 -2.54
N GLU A 126 -12.09 11.87 -1.36
CA GLU A 126 -13.28 11.04 -1.25
C GLU A 126 -14.42 11.83 -1.92
N ARG A 127 -15.12 11.22 -2.89
CA ARG A 127 -16.46 11.68 -3.19
C ARG A 127 -17.29 11.38 -1.95
N ALA A 128 -18.01 12.38 -1.44
CA ALA A 128 -19.08 12.10 -0.51
C ALA A 128 -20.07 11.18 -1.24
N VAL A 129 -20.12 9.92 -0.82
CA VAL A 129 -21.34 9.14 -1.03
C VAL A 129 -22.27 9.68 0.03
N GLU A 130 -23.09 10.65 -0.38
CA GLU A 130 -24.21 11.11 0.42
C GLU A 130 -25.04 9.87 0.74
N LYS A 131 -25.01 9.43 2.00
CA LYS A 131 -25.99 8.48 2.49
C LYS A 131 -27.31 9.22 2.40
N SER A 132 -28.21 8.75 1.55
CA SER A 132 -29.63 8.95 1.72
C SER A 132 -30.03 8.31 3.05
N THR A 133 -29.92 9.07 4.13
CA THR A 133 -30.52 8.72 5.41
C THR A 133 -32.02 8.79 5.19
N GLU A 134 -32.66 7.64 4.99
CA GLU A 134 -34.12 7.54 5.01
C GLU A 134 -34.59 7.90 6.43
N GLN A 135 -34.97 9.17 6.60
CA GLN A 135 -35.72 9.65 7.75
C GLN A 135 -37.12 9.05 7.69
N ASN A 136 -37.26 7.85 8.26
CA ASN A 136 -38.50 7.49 8.93
C ASN A 136 -38.32 7.93 10.37
N GLU A 137 -38.90 9.09 10.70
CA GLU A 137 -39.05 9.54 12.07
C GLU A 137 -40.41 9.04 12.60
N ASP A 138 -40.39 8.36 13.75
CA ASP A 138 -41.49 8.31 14.73
C ASP A 138 -42.01 9.75 15.00
N GLY A 139 -43.22 10.01 15.48
CA GLY A 139 -44.26 9.17 16.08
C GLY A 139 -45.27 10.10 16.80
N GLU A 140 -46.03 9.57 17.78
CA GLU A 140 -46.92 10.33 18.71
C GLU A 140 -48.16 10.97 18.02
N GLU A 141 -49.43 10.84 18.47
CA GLU A 141 -50.12 11.14 19.75
C GLU A 141 -50.33 12.65 20.02
N GLU A 142 -51.45 13.14 20.59
CA GLU A 142 -52.72 12.51 21.07
C GLU A 142 -53.91 12.81 20.09
N GLN A 143 -55.16 13.26 20.37
CA GLN A 143 -55.96 13.56 21.59
C GLN A 143 -57.51 13.61 21.31
N GLU A 144 -58.30 13.45 22.38
CA GLU A 144 -59.68 13.94 22.68
C GLU A 144 -60.89 13.76 21.72
N CYS A 145 -61.90 12.99 22.20
CA CYS A 145 -63.35 13.30 22.18
C CYS A 145 -64.13 12.33 23.09
#